data_AF-A0A349LU53-F1
#
_entry.id   AF-A0A349LU53-F1
#
_cell.length_a   1.000
_cell.length_b   1.000
_cell.length_c   1.000
_cell.angle_alpha   90.00
_cell.angle_beta   90.00
_cell.angle_gamma   90.00
#
_symmetry.space_group_name_H-M   'P 1'
#
loop_
_entity.id
_entity.type
_entity.pdbx_description
1 polymer ?
#
loop_
_entity_poly.entity_id
_entity_poly.type
_entity_poly.pdbx_seq_one_letter_code
_entity_poly.pdbx_strand_id
1 'polypeptide(L)'
;MQETSTALSCALTLAQAQLLLAIRYAQGDNSGVTEHQLKSRFDGFELAEIKQTLTDLQGLQLVRYQQGLWCWSDAAEQRWTLSGASTTCGLAAQLARLR
;
A
#
# COMPACT_ATOMS: atom_id res chain seq x y z
N MET A 1 -4.88 27.47 12.84
CA MET A 1 -4.77 26.85 11.50
C MET A 1 -3.60 25.87 11.54
N GLN A 2 -3.86 24.60 11.83
CA GLN A 2 -2.86 23.53 11.76
C GLN A 2 -3.52 22.34 11.04
N GLU A 3 -3.75 22.54 9.74
CA GLU A 3 -4.19 21.51 8.81
C GLU A 3 -2.96 20.98 8.07
N THR A 4 -2.33 19.91 8.54
CA THR A 4 -1.31 19.14 7.76
C THR A 4 -0.99 17.80 8.45
N SER A 5 -2.00 16.96 8.71
CA SER A 5 -1.76 15.58 9.16
C SER A 5 -2.75 14.56 8.57
N THR A 6 -3.13 14.80 7.31
CA THR A 6 -4.02 13.97 6.49
C THR A 6 -3.41 13.58 5.14
N ALA A 7 -2.08 13.70 4.97
CA ALA A 7 -1.48 13.73 3.63
C ALA A 7 -1.22 12.35 2.98
N LEU A 8 -1.26 11.23 3.72
CA LEU A 8 -1.04 9.89 3.14
C LEU A 8 -2.31 9.02 3.06
N SER A 9 -3.33 9.31 3.87
CA SER A 9 -4.60 8.55 3.88
C SER A 9 -5.65 9.10 2.90
N CYS A 10 -5.46 10.30 2.34
CA CYS A 10 -6.40 10.90 1.38
C CYS A 10 -5.95 10.84 -0.09
N ALA A 11 -4.75 10.33 -0.38
CA ALA A 11 -4.17 10.37 -1.72
C ALA A 11 -4.25 9.03 -2.48
N LEU A 12 -4.51 7.92 -1.79
CA LEU A 12 -4.58 6.60 -2.41
C LEU A 12 -6.02 6.19 -2.69
N THR A 13 -6.24 5.62 -3.87
CA THR A 13 -7.52 4.95 -4.18
C THR A 13 -7.65 3.68 -3.34
N LEU A 14 -8.89 3.18 -3.17
CA LEU A 14 -9.14 1.92 -2.47
C LEU A 14 -8.30 0.77 -3.06
N ALA A 15 -8.20 0.70 -4.40
CA ALA A 15 -7.40 -0.28 -5.10
C ALA A 15 -5.90 -0.17 -4.74
N GLN A 16 -5.34 1.05 -4.77
CA GLN A 16 -3.96 1.31 -4.38
C GLN A 16 -3.68 0.90 -2.93
N ALA A 17 -4.58 1.25 -2.00
CA ALA A 17 -4.43 0.88 -0.60
C ALA A 17 -4.48 -0.64 -0.37
N GLN A 18 -5.40 -1.33 -1.04
CA GLN A 18 -5.54 -2.78 -0.94
C GLN A 18 -4.31 -3.52 -1.53
N LEU A 19 -3.83 -3.10 -2.70
CA LEU A 19 -2.62 -3.66 -3.33
C LEU A 19 -1.38 -3.42 -2.47
N LEU A 20 -1.24 -2.22 -1.92
CA LEU A 20 -0.15 -1.85 -1.03
C LEU A 20 -0.13 -2.69 0.25
N LEU A 21 -1.29 -2.92 0.86
CA LEU A 21 -1.45 -3.82 2.02
C LEU A 21 -1.08 -5.27 1.66
N ALA A 22 -1.52 -5.76 0.50
CA ALA A 22 -1.21 -7.12 0.06
C ALA A 22 0.31 -7.34 -0.08
N ILE A 23 1.03 -6.36 -0.63
CA ILE A 23 2.50 -6.37 -0.74
C ILE A 23 3.16 -6.35 0.64
N ARG A 24 2.66 -5.51 1.56
CA ARG A 24 3.16 -5.43 2.94
C ARG A 24 3.02 -6.76 3.68
N TYR A 25 1.85 -7.40 3.59
CA TYR A 25 1.63 -8.69 4.23
C TYR A 25 2.48 -9.81 3.61
N ALA A 26 2.69 -9.79 2.29
CA ALA A 26 3.58 -10.75 1.63
C ALA A 26 5.05 -10.58 2.03
N GLN A 27 5.50 -9.34 2.27
CA GLN A 27 6.87 -9.07 2.71
C GLN A 27 7.17 -9.63 4.11
N GLY A 28 6.15 -9.81 4.97
CA GLY A 28 6.31 -10.48 6.26
C GLY A 28 6.90 -11.89 6.15
N ASP A 29 6.73 -12.53 4.99
CA ASP A 29 7.28 -13.86 4.65
C ASP A 29 8.60 -13.77 3.84
N ASN A 30 9.31 -12.63 3.92
CA ASN A 30 10.61 -12.35 3.27
C ASN A 30 10.65 -12.48 1.73
N SER A 31 9.50 -12.62 1.09
CA SER A 31 9.39 -12.88 -0.33
C SER A 31 8.44 -11.83 -0.91
N GLY A 32 8.95 -10.87 -1.68
CA GLY A 32 8.07 -9.96 -2.42
C GLY A 32 7.00 -10.71 -3.23
N VAL A 33 6.01 -10.00 -3.74
CA VAL A 33 4.84 -10.62 -4.38
C VAL A 33 4.89 -10.48 -5.91
N THR A 34 4.51 -11.54 -6.62
CA THR A 34 4.35 -11.48 -8.08
C THR A 34 3.01 -10.86 -8.48
N GLU A 35 2.94 -10.31 -9.70
CA GLU A 35 1.69 -9.78 -10.26
C GLU A 35 0.59 -10.85 -10.35
N HIS A 36 0.96 -12.10 -10.65
CA HIS A 36 0.02 -13.23 -10.66
C HIS A 36 -0.56 -13.52 -9.28
N GLN A 37 0.25 -13.48 -8.22
CA GLN A 37 -0.22 -13.64 -6.84
C GLN A 37 -1.16 -12.50 -6.45
N LEU A 38 -0.86 -11.27 -6.86
CA LEU A 38 -1.77 -10.14 -6.66
C LEU A 38 -3.08 -10.35 -7.43
N LYS A 39 -3.03 -10.73 -8.70
CA LYS A 39 -4.22 -11.01 -9.53
C LYS A 39 -5.09 -12.12 -8.94
N SER A 40 -4.50 -13.17 -8.39
CA SER A 40 -5.25 -14.25 -7.72
C SER A 40 -5.98 -13.81 -6.45
N ARG A 41 -5.52 -12.72 -5.80
CA ARG A 41 -6.20 -12.12 -4.63
C ARG A 41 -7.19 -11.04 -5.01
N PHE A 42 -6.99 -10.40 -6.16
CA PHE A 42 -7.80 -9.32 -6.71
C PHE A 42 -8.53 -9.81 -7.98
N ASP A 43 -9.46 -10.75 -7.79
CA ASP A 43 -10.17 -11.41 -8.89
C ASP A 43 -10.93 -10.41 -9.78
N GLY A 44 -11.43 -9.32 -9.20
CA GLY A 44 -12.16 -8.25 -9.89
C GLY A 44 -11.33 -7.16 -10.58
N PHE A 45 -10.00 -7.24 -10.57
CA PHE A 45 -9.12 -6.30 -11.29
C PHE A 45 -8.45 -6.99 -12.47
N GLU A 46 -8.35 -6.30 -13.60
CA GLU A 46 -7.55 -6.80 -14.72
C GLU A 46 -6.05 -6.74 -14.40
N LEU A 47 -5.26 -7.64 -15.00
CA LEU A 47 -3.81 -7.64 -14.78
C LEU A 47 -3.17 -6.30 -15.20
N ALA A 48 -3.72 -5.66 -16.23
CA ALA A 48 -3.30 -4.33 -16.68
C ALA A 48 -3.55 -3.25 -15.62
N GLU A 49 -4.70 -3.29 -14.92
CA GLU A 49 -5.02 -2.34 -13.85
C GLU A 49 -4.13 -2.54 -12.63
N ILE A 50 -3.83 -3.80 -12.29
CA ILE A 50 -2.87 -4.13 -11.22
C ILE A 50 -1.49 -3.57 -11.56
N LYS A 51 -1.02 -3.76 -12.80
CA LYS A 51 0.26 -3.21 -13.27
C LYS A 51 0.30 -1.70 -13.22
N GLN A 52 -0.76 -1.03 -13.68
CA GLN A 52 -0.84 0.42 -13.61
C GLN A 52 -0.78 0.90 -12.17
N THR A 53 -1.56 0.26 -11.29
CA THR A 53 -1.60 0.59 -9.87
C THR A 53 -0.23 0.38 -9.20
N LEU A 54 0.48 -0.70 -9.52
CA LEU A 54 1.83 -0.96 -9.03
C LEU A 54 2.84 0.08 -9.52
N THR A 55 2.70 0.51 -10.78
CA THR A 55 3.51 1.59 -11.37
C THR A 55 3.26 2.91 -10.65
N ASP A 56 2.01 3.24 -10.34
CA ASP A 56 1.65 4.43 -9.57
C ASP A 56 2.24 4.37 -8.15
N LEU A 57 2.07 3.24 -7.47
CA LEU A 57 2.64 3.00 -6.13
C LEU A 57 4.18 3.09 -6.15
N GLN A 58 4.82 2.63 -7.22
CA GLN A 58 6.27 2.76 -7.41
C GLN A 58 6.68 4.21 -7.61
N GLY A 59 5.94 4.98 -8.41
CA GLY A 59 6.15 6.42 -8.60
C GLY A 59 6.01 7.21 -7.29
N LEU A 60 5.10 6.77 -6.40
CA LEU A 60 4.96 7.31 -5.05
C LEU A 60 6.04 6.82 -4.07
N GLN A 61 6.98 6.02 -4.55
CA GLN A 61 8.04 5.37 -3.78
C GLN A 61 7.51 4.48 -2.65
N LEU A 62 6.30 3.93 -2.79
CA LEU A 62 5.69 3.07 -1.77
C LEU A 62 6.04 1.59 -1.96
N VAL A 63 6.39 1.21 -3.18
CA VAL A 63 6.81 -0.15 -3.53
C VAL A 63 8.01 -0.08 -4.47
N ARG A 64 8.77 -1.17 -4.56
CA ARG A 64 9.89 -1.32 -5.49
C ARG A 64 9.79 -2.66 -6.20
N TYR A 65 10.16 -2.70 -7.47
CA TYR A 65 10.29 -3.94 -8.21
C TYR A 65 11.73 -4.46 -8.14
N GLN A 66 11.92 -5.67 -7.63
CA GLN A 66 13.23 -6.28 -7.43
C GLN A 66 13.17 -7.78 -7.72
N GLN A 67 14.07 -8.29 -8.57
CA GLN A 67 14.20 -9.72 -8.89
C GLN A 67 12.88 -10.37 -9.37
N GLY A 68 12.04 -9.64 -10.10
CA GLY A 68 10.77 -10.18 -10.59
C GLY A 68 9.60 -10.03 -9.60
N LEU A 69 9.84 -9.46 -8.42
CA LEU A 69 8.88 -9.35 -7.32
C LEU A 69 8.63 -7.89 -6.94
N TRP A 70 7.40 -7.59 -6.53
CA TRP A 70 7.02 -6.33 -5.94
C TRP A 70 7.25 -6.39 -4.42
N CYS A 71 8.13 -5.52 -3.95
CA CYS A 71 8.51 -5.42 -2.56
C CYS A 71 8.05 -4.09 -1.98
N TRP A 72 7.77 -4.09 -0.68
CA TRP A 72 7.66 -2.85 0.08
C TRP A 72 8.97 -2.06 0.00
N SER A 73 8.89 -0.74 -0.12
CA SER A 73 10.08 0.10 -0.17
C SER A 73 10.49 0.59 1.22
N ASP A 74 11.76 0.97 1.38
CA ASP A 74 12.24 1.57 2.62
C ASP A 74 11.58 2.94 2.88
N ALA A 75 11.22 3.68 1.82
CA ALA A 75 10.49 4.94 1.95
C ALA A 75 9.05 4.74 2.44
N ALA A 76 8.39 3.65 2.03
CA ALA A 76 7.09 3.24 2.55
C ALA A 76 7.19 2.83 4.02
N GLU A 77 8.26 2.11 4.37
CA GLU A 77 8.51 1.71 5.75
C GLU A 77 8.78 2.92 6.62
N GLN A 78 9.61 3.87 6.19
CA GLN A 78 9.84 5.12 6.91
C GLN A 78 8.54 5.92 7.11
N ARG A 79 7.69 6.05 6.07
CA ARG A 79 6.37 6.71 6.20
C ARG A 79 5.45 5.99 7.19
N TRP A 80 5.50 4.66 7.21
CA TRP A 80 4.75 3.84 8.16
C TRP A 80 5.28 3.94 9.59
N THR A 81 6.58 3.81 9.81
CA THR A 81 7.25 3.92 11.11
C THR A 81 7.05 5.31 11.72
N LEU A 82 7.15 6.38 10.91
CA LEU A 82 6.89 7.74 11.36
C LEU A 82 5.43 7.95 11.81
N SER A 83 4.48 7.20 11.24
CA SER A 83 3.09 7.16 11.71
C SER A 83 2.86 6.18 12.87
N GLY A 84 3.80 5.26 13.13
CA GLY A 84 3.74 4.27 14.21
C GLY A 84 4.33 4.75 15.54
N ALA A 85 5.24 5.73 15.54
CA ALA A 85 5.93 6.18 16.74
C ALA A 85 5.19 7.28 17.54
N SER A 86 4.10 7.87 17.04
CA SER A 86 3.29 8.85 17.79
C SER A 86 1.80 8.97 17.40
N THR A 87 1.25 8.10 16.55
CA THR A 87 -0.12 8.28 16.01
C THR A 87 -0.93 6.98 15.89
N THR A 88 -0.92 6.14 16.93
CA THR A 88 -1.99 5.15 17.16
C THR A 88 -3.27 5.86 17.65
N CYS A 89 -3.96 6.60 16.78
CA CYS A 89 -5.35 7.00 16.95
C CYS A 89 -5.89 7.53 15.62
N GLY A 90 -6.46 6.66 14.78
CA GLY A 90 -7.19 7.10 13.58
C GLY A 90 -7.56 6.03 12.56
N LEU A 91 -6.72 5.01 12.35
CA LEU A 91 -6.93 4.04 11.27
C LEU A 91 -8.12 3.10 11.53
N ALA A 92 -8.30 2.66 12.78
CA ALA A 92 -9.43 1.81 13.18
C ALA A 92 -10.78 2.58 13.25
N ALA A 93 -10.74 3.91 13.41
CA ALA A 93 -11.95 4.75 13.50
C ALA A 93 -12.55 5.08 12.13
N GLN A 94 -11.76 5.07 11.06
CA GLN A 94 -12.25 5.29 9.70
C GLN A 94 -12.87 4.02 9.10
N LEU A 95 -12.45 2.83 9.52
CA LEU A 95 -13.05 1.56 9.11
C LEU A 95 -14.52 1.40 9.58
N ALA A 96 -14.88 2.07 10.68
CA ALA A 96 -16.21 1.98 11.28
C ALA A 96 -17.25 2.94 10.66
N ARG A 97 -16.85 3.88 9.79
CA ARG A 97 -17.76 4.89 9.20
C ARG A 97 -18.21 4.59 7.76
N LEU A 98 -17.75 3.49 7.16
CA LEU A 98 -18.15 3.02 5.83
C LEU A 98 -19.13 1.84 5.88
N ARG A 99 -20.00 1.81 6.89
CA ARG A 99 -21.21 0.98 6.87
C ARG A 99 -22.34 1.74 6.18
#